data_AF-A0A6L2PWD6-F1
#
_entry.id   AF-A0A6L2PWD6-F1
#
_cell.length_a   1.000
_cell.length_b   1.000
_cell.length_c   1.000
_cell.angle_alpha   90.00
_cell.angle_beta   90.00
_cell.angle_gamma   90.00
#
_symmetry.space_group_name_H-M   'P 1'
#
loop_
_entity.id
_entity.type
_entity.pdbx_description
1 polymer ?
#
loop_
_entity_poly.entity_id
_entity_poly.type
_entity_poly.pdbx_seq_one_letter_code
_entity_poly.pdbx_strand_id
1 'polypeptide(L)'
;MPAVRTTLQFIATTRFLRISVSFCFNKLVTSASYWLQGIKLAVLQILGAVCVGLIATYVKHRNPLYYTEVLFFLLVATAFLITTTCLLLSSFLSFITASMIHKTLFEVLYHAVAFILYLVAGIVLLVEIKNHDRYDYYKAYLAAAIIGLVNAALYILSTVFAIRTYRGAALLVLTFEDEECLKTSQILQLRYVHERRSEPHCADDDRLDHTSVHRSSRMSQPVVMGKRIVGRPRIVTVGQGGVESGRGGLHCCCCTCCTCVNLQFLRTLEGRLKLCEVLLAAVCQSLVLNYGTSHSQTLGPSYDGFLTTVSSCLLTASTLLACYLLSAKSIGLLRSSLFETLFNAVAALLYFSSSSYLSYAVNVFLRPLYLVTPFFQVYPAMTAVYILGLVLGVLHGYDAYLAYGQFRGYG
;
A
#
# COMPACT_ATOMS: atom_id res chain seq x y z
N MET A 1 7.28 41.41 44.73
CA MET A 1 6.29 40.78 43.83
C MET A 1 6.44 39.25 43.79
N PRO A 2 6.07 38.51 44.85
CA PRO A 2 6.17 37.05 44.87
C PRO A 2 4.94 36.31 44.30
N ALA A 3 3.78 36.97 44.20
CA ALA A 3 2.52 36.34 43.80
C ALA A 3 2.40 35.97 42.30
N VAL A 4 3.17 36.61 41.41
CA VAL A 4 3.13 36.34 39.96
C VAL A 4 3.98 35.12 39.59
N ARG A 5 4.99 34.79 40.40
CA ARG A 5 5.91 33.66 40.14
C ARG A 5 5.25 32.31 40.43
N THR A 6 4.39 32.25 41.43
CA THR A 6 3.64 31.04 41.83
C THR A 6 2.52 30.70 40.84
N THR A 7 1.85 31.67 40.26
CA THR A 7 0.80 31.44 39.24
C THR A 7 1.37 30.88 37.93
N LEU A 8 2.54 31.36 37.50
CA LEU A 8 3.22 30.85 36.31
C LEU A 8 3.72 29.40 36.47
N GLN A 9 4.23 29.04 37.65
CA GLN A 9 4.62 27.65 37.94
C GLN A 9 3.41 26.70 37.98
N PHE A 10 2.25 27.16 38.46
CA PHE A 10 1.02 26.36 38.51
C PHE A 10 0.43 26.12 37.10
N ILE A 11 0.50 27.11 36.20
CA ILE A 11 0.06 26.97 34.80
C ILE A 11 1.00 26.05 34.02
N ALA A 12 2.32 26.15 34.25
CA ALA A 12 3.30 25.28 33.60
C ALA A 12 3.13 23.81 34.02
N THR A 13 2.92 23.55 35.32
CA THR A 13 2.73 22.18 35.85
C THR A 13 1.40 21.58 35.43
N THR A 14 0.30 22.34 35.40
CA THR A 14 -1.00 21.84 34.91
C THR A 14 -1.00 21.55 33.40
N ARG A 15 -0.28 22.33 32.59
CA ARG A 15 -0.07 22.03 31.16
C ARG A 15 0.81 20.78 30.98
N PHE A 16 1.87 20.62 31.76
CA PHE A 16 2.73 19.43 31.71
C PHE A 16 2.00 18.16 32.14
N LEU A 17 1.12 18.23 33.16
CA LEU A 17 0.30 17.10 33.60
C LEU A 17 -0.74 16.71 32.56
N ARG A 18 -1.40 17.68 31.91
CA ARG A 18 -2.32 17.39 30.78
C ARG A 18 -1.61 16.71 29.61
N ILE A 19 -0.40 17.16 29.27
CA ILE A 19 0.40 16.56 28.19
C ILE A 19 0.82 15.14 28.56
N SER A 20 1.32 14.91 29.79
CA SER A 20 1.71 13.55 30.24
C SER A 20 0.54 12.58 30.35
N VAL A 21 -0.61 13.01 30.87
CA VAL A 21 -1.82 12.15 30.97
C VAL A 21 -2.38 11.86 29.58
N SER A 22 -2.41 12.85 28.68
CA SER A 22 -2.80 12.65 27.29
C SER A 22 -1.84 11.72 26.55
N PHE A 23 -0.53 11.81 26.80
CA PHE A 23 0.49 10.94 26.19
C PHE A 23 0.42 9.49 26.70
N CYS A 24 0.14 9.31 28.00
CA CYS A 24 0.00 7.99 28.61
C CYS A 24 -1.33 7.32 28.19
N PHE A 25 -2.42 8.08 28.13
CA PHE A 25 -3.72 7.60 27.63
C PHE A 25 -3.66 7.29 26.13
N ASN A 26 -2.98 8.11 25.32
CA ASN A 26 -2.72 7.78 23.92
C ASN A 26 -1.89 6.50 23.79
N LYS A 27 -0.83 6.30 24.59
CA LYS A 27 -0.04 5.06 24.56
C LYS A 27 -0.85 3.81 24.95
N LEU A 28 -1.79 3.93 25.88
CA LEU A 28 -2.63 2.81 26.34
C LEU A 28 -3.78 2.50 25.36
N VAL A 29 -4.42 3.52 24.80
CA VAL A 29 -5.48 3.36 23.78
C VAL A 29 -4.90 2.87 22.46
N THR A 30 -3.71 3.34 22.10
CA THR A 30 -3.01 2.86 20.90
C THR A 30 -2.58 1.40 21.06
N SER A 31 -2.02 0.99 22.20
CA SER A 31 -1.64 -0.40 22.43
C SER A 31 -2.83 -1.36 22.31
N ALA A 32 -3.97 -1.06 22.93
CA ALA A 32 -5.19 -1.88 22.82
C ALA A 32 -5.76 -1.94 21.39
N SER A 33 -5.68 -0.83 20.64
CA SER A 33 -6.15 -0.77 19.25
C SER A 33 -5.30 -1.64 18.30
N TYR A 34 -3.99 -1.75 18.55
CA TYR A 34 -3.10 -2.60 17.74
C TYR A 34 -3.39 -4.09 17.92
N TRP A 35 -3.57 -4.55 19.16
CA TRP A 35 -3.92 -5.94 19.45
C TRP A 35 -5.25 -6.31 18.82
N LEU A 36 -6.24 -5.44 18.91
CA LEU A 36 -7.55 -5.67 18.30
C LEU A 36 -7.45 -5.78 16.77
N GLN A 37 -6.61 -4.97 16.13
CA GLN A 37 -6.41 -5.02 14.69
C GLN A 37 -5.67 -6.28 14.24
N GLY A 38 -4.59 -6.65 14.93
CA GLY A 38 -3.86 -7.89 14.67
C GLY A 38 -4.76 -9.13 14.80
N ILE A 39 -5.62 -9.16 15.83
CA ILE A 39 -6.59 -10.24 16.04
C ILE A 39 -7.61 -10.30 14.90
N LYS A 40 -8.16 -9.16 14.44
CA LYS A 40 -9.09 -9.14 13.29
C LYS A 40 -8.46 -9.74 12.04
N LEU A 41 -7.23 -9.31 11.70
CA LEU A 41 -6.53 -9.85 10.53
C LEU A 41 -6.21 -11.33 10.70
N ALA A 42 -5.84 -11.78 11.91
CA ALA A 42 -5.59 -13.19 12.19
C ALA A 42 -6.85 -14.06 12.01
N VAL A 43 -8.01 -13.59 12.48
CA VAL A 43 -9.30 -14.30 12.29
C VAL A 43 -9.66 -14.40 10.81
N LEU A 44 -9.56 -13.28 10.07
CA LEU A 44 -9.80 -13.26 8.61
C LEU A 44 -8.85 -14.21 7.87
N GLN A 45 -7.58 -14.24 8.27
CA GLN A 45 -6.56 -15.13 7.71
C GLN A 45 -6.87 -16.60 7.96
N ILE A 46 -7.27 -16.97 9.18
CA ILE A 46 -7.60 -18.36 9.53
C ILE A 46 -8.81 -18.83 8.72
N LEU A 47 -9.87 -18.02 8.64
CA LEU A 47 -11.06 -18.35 7.84
C LEU A 47 -10.73 -18.46 6.35
N GLY A 48 -9.92 -17.55 5.81
CA GLY A 48 -9.43 -17.64 4.44
C GLY A 48 -8.63 -18.91 4.18
N ALA A 49 -7.73 -19.29 5.09
CA ALA A 49 -6.91 -20.50 4.97
C ALA A 49 -7.76 -21.76 4.99
N VAL A 50 -8.78 -21.82 5.86
CA VAL A 50 -9.76 -22.91 5.91
C VAL A 50 -10.54 -23.00 4.58
N CYS A 51 -10.99 -21.88 4.02
CA CYS A 51 -11.65 -21.87 2.71
C CYS A 51 -10.76 -22.44 1.60
N VAL A 52 -9.51 -21.97 1.51
CA VAL A 52 -8.57 -22.43 0.48
C VAL A 52 -8.26 -23.92 0.67
N GLY A 53 -8.02 -24.37 1.90
CA GLY A 53 -7.75 -25.79 2.21
C GLY A 53 -8.94 -26.71 1.90
N LEU A 54 -10.16 -26.28 2.22
CA LEU A 54 -11.37 -27.02 1.85
C LEU A 54 -11.51 -27.11 0.33
N ILE A 55 -11.38 -26.03 -0.41
CA ILE A 55 -11.52 -26.10 -1.87
C ILE A 55 -10.39 -26.96 -2.49
N ALA A 56 -9.14 -26.78 -2.05
CA ALA A 56 -7.98 -27.49 -2.59
C ALA A 56 -8.06 -29.02 -2.44
N THR A 57 -8.59 -29.51 -1.30
CA THR A 57 -8.74 -30.96 -1.07
C THR A 57 -9.76 -31.61 -2.01
N TYR A 58 -10.83 -30.89 -2.36
CA TYR A 58 -11.92 -31.41 -3.20
C TYR A 58 -11.75 -31.14 -4.70
N VAL A 59 -10.83 -30.27 -5.11
CA VAL A 59 -10.48 -30.04 -6.52
C VAL A 59 -9.85 -31.28 -7.17
N LYS A 60 -9.15 -32.13 -6.40
CA LYS A 60 -8.42 -33.31 -6.90
C LYS A 60 -9.29 -34.39 -7.58
N HIS A 61 -10.60 -34.41 -7.33
CA HIS A 61 -11.51 -35.48 -7.78
C HIS A 61 -12.46 -35.09 -8.93
N ARG A 62 -12.14 -34.07 -9.74
CA ARG A 62 -13.19 -33.36 -10.51
C ARG A 62 -13.35 -33.62 -12.01
N ASN A 63 -14.62 -33.48 -12.41
CA ASN A 63 -15.16 -33.31 -13.75
C ASN A 63 -15.03 -31.84 -14.25
N PRO A 64 -14.83 -31.60 -15.56
CA PRO A 64 -14.53 -30.28 -16.16
C PRO A 64 -15.60 -29.20 -15.97
N LEU A 65 -16.87 -29.56 -15.84
CA LEU A 65 -17.99 -28.61 -15.92
C LEU A 65 -18.09 -27.62 -14.73
N TYR A 66 -17.53 -27.96 -13.56
CA TYR A 66 -17.67 -27.16 -12.32
C TYR A 66 -16.43 -26.32 -12.01
N TYR A 67 -15.49 -26.26 -12.94
CA TYR A 67 -14.16 -25.75 -12.65
C TYR A 67 -14.12 -24.22 -12.58
N THR A 68 -14.92 -23.50 -13.37
CA THR A 68 -14.89 -22.03 -13.46
C THR A 68 -15.31 -21.32 -12.17
N GLU A 69 -16.47 -21.66 -11.61
CA GLU A 69 -17.00 -20.95 -10.44
C GLU A 69 -16.17 -21.20 -9.17
N VAL A 70 -15.68 -22.42 -9.04
CA VAL A 70 -14.83 -22.81 -7.91
C VAL A 70 -13.45 -22.21 -8.06
N LEU A 71 -12.92 -22.14 -9.29
CA LEU A 71 -11.69 -21.42 -9.58
C LEU A 71 -11.84 -19.93 -9.23
N PHE A 72 -12.95 -19.28 -9.60
CA PHE A 72 -13.21 -17.89 -9.23
C PHE A 72 -13.18 -17.68 -7.72
N PHE A 73 -13.88 -18.53 -6.95
CA PHE A 73 -13.84 -18.48 -5.49
C PHE A 73 -12.43 -18.72 -4.93
N LEU A 74 -11.68 -19.69 -5.48
CA LEU A 74 -10.31 -19.99 -5.08
C LEU A 74 -9.37 -18.80 -5.35
N LEU A 75 -9.49 -18.15 -6.51
CA LEU A 75 -8.70 -16.97 -6.88
C LEU A 75 -8.95 -15.81 -5.91
N VAL A 76 -10.22 -15.53 -5.61
CA VAL A 76 -10.60 -14.52 -4.62
C VAL A 76 -10.04 -14.87 -3.24
N ALA A 77 -10.25 -16.10 -2.79
CA ALA A 77 -9.82 -16.52 -1.45
C ALA A 77 -8.29 -16.48 -1.28
N THR A 78 -7.54 -16.95 -2.28
CA THR A 78 -6.07 -16.94 -2.26
C THR A 78 -5.49 -15.53 -2.38
N ALA A 79 -6.09 -14.64 -3.18
CA ALA A 79 -5.63 -13.26 -3.32
C ALA A 79 -5.67 -12.48 -2.00
N PHE A 80 -6.78 -12.59 -1.27
CA PHE A 80 -6.91 -11.97 0.05
C PHE A 80 -6.08 -12.69 1.12
N LEU A 81 -5.89 -14.00 1.01
CA LEU A 81 -5.01 -14.74 1.92
C LEU A 81 -3.55 -14.26 1.81
N ILE A 82 -3.00 -14.18 0.59
CA ILE A 82 -1.61 -13.74 0.36
C ILE A 82 -1.41 -12.31 0.88
N THR A 83 -2.34 -11.42 0.56
CA THR A 83 -2.24 -10.00 0.96
C THR A 83 -2.37 -9.83 2.46
N THR A 84 -3.32 -10.51 3.10
CA THR A 84 -3.48 -10.49 4.57
C THR A 84 -2.27 -11.09 5.26
N THR A 85 -1.66 -12.15 4.72
CA THR A 85 -0.42 -12.73 5.23
C THR A 85 0.72 -11.71 5.19
N CYS A 86 0.88 -10.99 4.07
CA CYS A 86 1.89 -9.94 3.95
C CYS A 86 1.64 -8.79 4.95
N LEU A 87 0.39 -8.37 5.14
CA LEU A 87 0.01 -7.36 6.12
C LEU A 87 0.32 -7.81 7.56
N LEU A 88 -0.07 -9.05 7.92
CA LEU A 88 0.21 -9.64 9.23
C LEU A 88 1.72 -9.77 9.48
N LEU A 89 2.45 -10.30 8.51
CA LEU A 89 3.91 -10.47 8.62
C LEU A 89 4.60 -9.12 8.74
N SER A 90 4.21 -8.11 7.95
CA SER A 90 4.77 -6.76 8.05
C SER A 90 4.50 -6.11 9.41
N SER A 91 3.32 -6.36 9.98
CA SER A 91 2.92 -5.87 11.29
C SER A 91 3.68 -6.57 12.42
N PHE A 92 3.98 -7.87 12.27
CA PHE A 92 4.78 -8.64 13.22
C PHE A 92 6.26 -8.24 13.17
N LEU A 93 6.82 -8.05 11.98
CA LEU A 93 8.23 -7.69 11.78
C LEU A 93 8.53 -6.21 12.12
N SER A 94 7.53 -5.32 12.08
CA SER A 94 7.72 -3.90 12.39
C SER A 94 6.53 -3.28 13.12
N PHE A 95 6.75 -2.95 14.38
CA PHE A 95 5.78 -2.23 15.21
C PHE A 95 5.39 -0.86 14.63
N ILE A 96 6.32 -0.18 13.95
CA ILE A 96 6.07 1.11 13.30
C ILE A 96 5.08 0.93 12.14
N THR A 97 5.23 -0.14 11.36
CA THR A 97 4.34 -0.48 10.24
C THR A 97 2.90 -0.69 10.71
N ALA A 98 2.71 -1.43 11.81
CA ALA A 98 1.39 -1.65 12.42
C ALA A 98 0.69 -0.33 12.83
N SER A 99 1.47 0.69 13.22
CA SER A 99 0.96 1.99 13.64
C SER A 99 0.64 2.97 12.51
N MET A 100 1.10 2.68 11.29
CA MET A 100 0.99 3.58 10.14
C MET A 100 -0.12 3.11 9.19
N ILE A 101 -0.19 1.80 8.92
CA ILE A 101 -1.11 1.22 7.93
C ILE A 101 -2.58 1.48 8.27
N HIS A 102 -2.97 1.39 9.54
CA HIS A 102 -4.37 1.55 9.96
C HIS A 102 -4.93 2.97 9.81
N LYS A 103 -4.07 3.93 9.45
CA LYS A 103 -4.46 5.31 9.15
C LYS A 103 -4.51 5.58 7.64
N THR A 104 -4.22 4.57 6.81
CA THR A 104 -4.15 4.70 5.36
C THR A 104 -5.50 4.40 4.71
N LEU A 105 -5.71 5.01 3.55
CA LEU A 105 -6.86 4.71 2.70
C LEU A 105 -6.79 3.29 2.12
N PHE A 106 -5.60 2.67 2.09
CA PHE A 106 -5.39 1.31 1.62
C PHE A 106 -6.19 0.27 2.42
N GLU A 107 -6.20 0.36 3.75
CA GLU A 107 -6.96 -0.58 4.58
C GLU A 107 -8.46 -0.54 4.27
N VAL A 108 -9.02 0.67 4.07
CA VAL A 108 -10.42 0.87 3.72
C VAL A 108 -10.74 0.28 2.33
N LEU A 109 -9.92 0.61 1.32
CA LEU A 109 -10.11 0.07 -0.03
C LEU A 109 -9.98 -1.45 -0.06
N TYR A 110 -8.95 -1.98 0.59
CA TYR A 110 -8.68 -3.40 0.66
C TYR A 110 -9.87 -4.17 1.25
N HIS A 111 -10.38 -3.75 2.41
CA HIS A 111 -11.52 -4.40 3.04
C HIS A 111 -12.82 -4.21 2.25
N ALA A 112 -13.04 -3.06 1.60
CA ALA A 112 -14.21 -2.83 0.76
C ALA A 112 -14.21 -3.73 -0.49
N VAL A 113 -13.06 -3.83 -1.18
CA VAL A 113 -12.90 -4.71 -2.34
C VAL A 113 -13.01 -6.18 -1.92
N ALA A 114 -12.44 -6.56 -0.77
CA ALA A 114 -12.58 -7.89 -0.21
C ALA A 114 -14.03 -8.26 0.08
N PHE A 115 -14.79 -7.36 0.71
CA PHE A 115 -16.22 -7.57 0.94
C PHE A 115 -16.98 -7.86 -0.35
N ILE A 116 -16.82 -7.01 -1.37
CA ILE A 116 -17.56 -7.14 -2.64
C ILE A 116 -17.18 -8.45 -3.34
N LEU A 117 -15.89 -8.76 -3.48
CA LEU A 117 -15.44 -9.94 -4.19
C LEU A 117 -15.79 -11.24 -3.47
N TYR A 118 -15.66 -11.31 -2.14
CA TYR A 118 -16.09 -12.50 -1.39
C TYR A 118 -17.61 -12.68 -1.42
N LEU A 119 -18.38 -11.59 -1.38
CA LEU A 119 -19.84 -11.67 -1.48
C LEU A 119 -20.26 -12.24 -2.83
N VAL A 120 -19.72 -11.71 -3.93
CA VAL A 120 -20.00 -12.19 -5.28
C VAL A 120 -19.55 -13.64 -5.45
N ALA A 121 -18.32 -13.97 -5.07
CA ALA A 121 -17.81 -15.34 -5.18
C ALA A 121 -18.61 -16.34 -4.33
N GLY A 122 -19.02 -15.96 -3.13
CA GLY A 122 -19.85 -16.79 -2.26
C GLY A 122 -21.24 -17.03 -2.83
N ILE A 123 -21.89 -16.00 -3.38
CA ILE A 123 -23.22 -16.12 -4.02
C ILE A 123 -23.14 -16.99 -5.27
N VAL A 124 -22.16 -16.75 -6.15
CA VAL A 124 -21.97 -17.53 -7.38
C VAL A 124 -21.76 -19.01 -7.06
N LEU A 125 -20.91 -19.32 -6.07
CA LEU A 125 -20.69 -20.69 -5.62
C LEU A 125 -21.98 -21.31 -5.03
N LEU A 126 -22.78 -20.54 -4.28
CA LEU A 126 -24.04 -21.01 -3.70
C LEU A 126 -25.10 -21.31 -4.78
N VAL A 127 -25.22 -20.46 -5.79
CA VAL A 127 -26.14 -20.65 -6.93
C VAL A 127 -25.78 -21.93 -7.67
N GLU A 128 -24.48 -22.16 -7.90
CA GLU A 128 -24.00 -23.34 -8.60
C GLU A 128 -24.30 -24.63 -7.83
N ILE A 129 -24.10 -24.63 -6.51
CA ILE A 129 -24.41 -25.78 -5.64
C ILE A 129 -25.91 -26.10 -5.67
N LYS A 130 -26.77 -25.08 -5.67
CA LYS A 130 -28.23 -25.27 -5.68
C LYS A 130 -28.72 -25.92 -6.98
N ASN A 131 -28.07 -25.64 -8.10
CA ASN A 131 -28.48 -26.17 -9.41
C ASN A 131 -28.08 -27.63 -9.64
N HIS A 132 -27.24 -28.22 -8.78
CA HIS A 132 -26.71 -29.56 -8.97
C HIS A 132 -26.90 -30.46 -7.73
N ASP A 133 -27.87 -31.38 -7.82
CA ASP A 133 -28.30 -32.31 -6.76
C ASP A 133 -27.32 -33.47 -6.44
N ARG A 134 -26.01 -33.32 -6.66
CA ARG A 134 -25.04 -34.40 -6.34
C ARG A 134 -24.63 -34.39 -4.86
N TYR A 135 -25.13 -35.38 -4.12
CA TYR A 135 -25.00 -35.53 -2.67
C TYR A 135 -23.56 -35.55 -2.12
N ASP A 136 -22.58 -36.11 -2.82
CA ASP A 136 -21.26 -36.40 -2.22
C ASP A 136 -20.35 -35.18 -2.06
N TYR A 137 -20.48 -34.16 -2.92
CA TYR A 137 -19.64 -32.96 -2.88
C TYR A 137 -20.36 -31.72 -2.36
N TYR A 138 -21.69 -31.81 -2.24
CA TYR A 138 -22.56 -30.72 -1.80
C TYR A 138 -22.13 -30.13 -0.45
N LYS A 139 -21.82 -30.98 0.53
CA LYS A 139 -21.49 -30.55 1.90
C LYS A 139 -20.24 -29.68 1.97
N ALA A 140 -19.19 -30.02 1.21
CA ALA A 140 -17.93 -29.32 1.25
C ALA A 140 -18.01 -27.95 0.55
N TYR A 141 -18.62 -27.88 -0.64
CA TYR A 141 -18.80 -26.61 -1.33
C TYR A 141 -19.79 -25.69 -0.62
N LEU A 142 -20.84 -26.25 -0.02
CA LEU A 142 -21.77 -25.47 0.79
C LEU A 142 -21.04 -24.88 2.01
N ALA A 143 -20.23 -25.67 2.70
CA ALA A 143 -19.42 -25.18 3.82
C ALA A 143 -18.47 -24.06 3.37
N ALA A 144 -17.74 -24.24 2.26
CA ALA A 144 -16.85 -23.21 1.72
C ALA A 144 -17.59 -21.92 1.32
N ALA A 145 -18.77 -22.03 0.69
CA ALA A 145 -19.60 -20.89 0.33
C ALA A 145 -20.09 -20.14 1.58
N ILE A 146 -20.57 -20.85 2.60
CA ILE A 146 -20.99 -20.25 3.88
C ILE A 146 -19.83 -19.54 4.56
N ILE A 147 -18.66 -20.18 4.68
CA ILE A 147 -17.48 -19.55 5.29
C ILE A 147 -17.05 -18.32 4.47
N GLY A 148 -17.13 -18.37 3.13
CA GLY A 148 -16.88 -17.22 2.26
C GLY A 148 -17.83 -16.05 2.53
N LEU A 149 -19.13 -16.31 2.71
CA LEU A 149 -20.13 -15.29 3.06
C LEU A 149 -19.90 -14.73 4.48
N VAL A 150 -19.53 -15.57 5.44
CA VAL A 150 -19.12 -15.13 6.78
C VAL A 150 -17.90 -14.23 6.69
N ASN A 151 -16.92 -14.57 5.85
CA ASN A 151 -15.74 -13.74 5.63
C ASN A 151 -16.13 -12.38 5.02
N ALA A 152 -17.05 -12.34 4.06
CA ALA A 152 -17.60 -11.09 3.52
C ALA A 152 -18.24 -10.23 4.63
N ALA A 153 -19.03 -10.83 5.51
CA ALA A 153 -19.64 -10.13 6.65
C ALA A 153 -18.57 -9.54 7.62
N LEU A 154 -17.47 -10.27 7.85
CA LEU A 154 -16.36 -9.76 8.65
C LEU A 154 -15.59 -8.64 7.95
N TYR A 155 -15.45 -8.69 6.63
CA TYR A 155 -14.82 -7.62 5.83
C TYR A 155 -15.65 -6.33 5.83
N ILE A 156 -16.99 -6.40 5.73
CA ILE A 156 -17.82 -5.18 5.83
C ILE A 156 -17.76 -4.56 7.23
N LEU A 157 -17.80 -5.37 8.30
CA LEU A 157 -17.63 -4.88 9.66
C LEU A 157 -16.26 -4.21 9.82
N SER A 158 -15.19 -4.84 9.30
CA SER A 158 -13.84 -4.28 9.31
C SER A 158 -13.76 -2.97 8.53
N THR A 159 -14.44 -2.87 7.39
CA THR A 159 -14.53 -1.64 6.59
C THR A 159 -15.19 -0.50 7.38
N VAL A 160 -16.29 -0.78 8.09
CA VAL A 160 -16.97 0.23 8.94
C VAL A 160 -16.04 0.73 10.04
N PHE A 161 -15.29 -0.17 10.69
CA PHE A 161 -14.29 0.24 11.69
C PHE A 161 -13.15 1.05 11.07
N ALA A 162 -12.62 0.63 9.92
CA ALA A 162 -11.55 1.32 9.22
C ALA A 162 -11.98 2.75 8.80
N ILE A 163 -13.21 2.93 8.30
CA ILE A 163 -13.75 4.25 7.96
C ILE A 163 -13.85 5.15 9.20
N ARG A 164 -14.31 4.62 10.33
CA ARG A 164 -14.38 5.39 11.59
C ARG A 164 -13.00 5.82 12.06
N THR A 165 -12.02 4.92 12.01
CA THR A 165 -10.63 5.21 12.38
C THR A 165 -10.00 6.23 11.43
N TYR A 166 -10.20 6.07 10.12
CA TYR A 166 -9.70 6.98 9.10
C TYR A 166 -10.29 8.39 9.24
N ARG A 167 -11.60 8.52 9.49
CA ARG A 167 -12.25 9.82 9.74
C ARG A 167 -11.78 10.46 11.05
N GLY A 168 -11.61 9.68 12.11
CA GLY A 168 -11.07 10.17 13.38
C GLY A 168 -9.63 10.68 13.25
N ALA A 169 -8.80 10.01 12.46
CA ALA A 169 -7.43 10.45 12.16
C ALA A 169 -7.41 11.72 11.27
N ALA A 170 -8.34 11.86 10.33
CA ALA A 170 -8.46 13.06 9.50
C ALA A 170 -8.85 14.30 10.33
N LEU A 171 -9.77 14.15 11.28
CA LEU A 171 -10.19 15.23 12.17
C LEU A 171 -9.05 15.70 13.08
N LEU A 172 -8.25 14.77 13.63
CA LEU A 172 -7.08 15.07 14.46
C LEU A 172 -5.97 15.80 13.69
N VAL A 173 -5.79 15.49 12.41
CA VAL A 173 -4.78 16.17 11.57
C VAL A 173 -5.21 17.61 11.27
N LEU A 174 -6.50 17.86 11.00
CA LEU A 174 -6.99 19.23 10.85
C LEU A 174 -6.77 20.05 12.13
N THR A 175 -6.99 19.47 13.31
CA THR A 175 -6.69 20.16 14.57
C THR A 175 -5.20 20.42 14.79
N PHE A 176 -4.32 19.60 14.21
CA PHE A 176 -2.87 19.77 14.33
C PHE A 176 -2.30 20.74 13.29
N GLU A 177 -2.83 20.72 12.06
CA GLU A 177 -2.53 21.72 11.02
C GLU A 177 -3.01 23.11 11.44
N ASP A 178 -4.17 23.23 12.10
CA ASP A 178 -4.60 24.50 12.68
C ASP A 178 -3.62 24.98 13.76
N GLU A 179 -3.08 24.09 14.61
CA GLU A 179 -2.13 24.47 15.66
C GLU A 179 -0.73 24.83 15.11
N GLU A 180 -0.24 24.13 14.09
CA GLU A 180 1.03 24.47 13.41
C GLU A 180 0.90 25.71 12.53
N CYS A 181 -0.21 25.89 11.81
CA CYS A 181 -0.49 27.11 11.05
C CYS A 181 -0.60 28.32 11.99
N LEU A 182 -1.22 28.15 13.17
CA LEU A 182 -1.24 29.18 14.21
C LEU A 182 0.16 29.47 14.76
N LYS A 183 1.00 28.45 14.99
CA LYS A 183 2.39 28.64 15.45
C LYS A 183 3.27 29.29 14.38
N THR A 184 3.12 28.93 13.11
CA THR A 184 3.91 29.49 12.02
C THR A 184 3.48 30.92 11.71
N SER A 185 2.18 31.20 11.80
CA SER A 185 1.63 32.56 11.74
C SER A 185 2.11 33.43 12.92
N GLN A 186 2.16 32.89 14.14
CA GLN A 186 2.72 33.61 15.30
C GLN A 186 4.23 33.86 15.17
N ILE A 187 4.99 32.91 14.62
CA ILE A 187 6.43 33.08 14.39
C ILE A 187 6.68 34.12 13.28
N LEU A 188 5.87 34.14 12.22
CA LEU A 188 5.94 35.15 11.16
C LEU A 188 5.51 36.54 11.65
N GLN A 189 4.47 36.63 12.49
CA GLN A 189 4.06 37.89 13.15
C GLN A 189 5.16 38.43 14.07
N LEU A 190 5.79 37.55 14.87
CA LEU A 190 6.91 37.93 15.74
C LEU A 190 8.14 38.37 14.93
N ARG A 191 8.42 37.72 13.80
CA ARG A 191 9.52 38.10 12.92
C ARG A 191 9.24 39.44 12.22
N TYR A 192 8.01 39.68 11.75
CA TYR A 192 7.60 40.95 11.14
C TYR A 192 7.65 42.13 12.11
N VAL A 193 7.27 41.92 13.38
CA VAL A 193 7.39 42.94 14.44
C VAL A 193 8.85 43.22 14.80
N HIS A 194 9.73 42.22 14.73
CA HIS A 194 11.14 42.41 15.01
C HIS A 194 11.88 43.12 13.86
N GLU A 195 11.48 42.90 12.61
CA GLU A 195 12.05 43.55 11.42
C GLU A 195 11.69 45.06 11.36
N ARG A 196 10.46 45.45 11.75
CA ARG A 196 10.04 46.87 11.81
C ARG A 196 10.72 47.70 12.90
N ARG A 197 11.43 47.08 13.84
CA ARG A 197 12.14 47.79 14.93
C ARG A 197 13.58 48.14 14.59
N SER A 198 14.03 47.74 13.40
CA SER A 198 15.41 47.86 12.93
C SER A 198 15.55 48.71 11.67
N GLU A 199 14.62 49.64 11.42
CA GLU A 199 14.86 50.74 10.48
C GLU A 199 15.61 51.87 11.20
N PRO A 200 16.90 52.11 10.90
CA PRO A 200 17.57 53.33 11.32
C PRO A 200 17.02 54.51 10.52
N HIS A 201 16.66 55.58 11.23
CA HIS A 201 16.48 56.90 10.65
C HIS A 201 17.79 57.33 9.96
N CYS A 202 17.81 57.32 8.63
CA CYS A 202 18.80 58.05 7.86
C CYS A 202 18.30 59.49 7.71
N ALA A 203 18.94 60.38 8.47
CA ALA A 203 18.95 61.80 8.20
C ALA A 203 19.85 62.09 7.01
N ASP A 204 19.41 63.05 6.21
CA ASP A 204 20.14 63.69 5.11
C ASP A 204 21.55 64.13 5.52
N ASP A 205 22.54 63.88 4.64
CA ASP A 205 23.62 64.86 4.45
C ASP A 205 24.28 64.69 3.07
N ASP A 206 24.12 65.73 2.26
CA ASP A 206 24.81 65.94 0.99
C ASP A 206 26.27 66.35 1.23
N ARG A 207 27.25 65.64 0.66
CA ARG A 207 28.48 66.27 0.18
C ARG A 207 29.34 65.41 -0.75
N LEU A 208 29.68 66.01 -1.89
CA LEU A 208 30.77 65.66 -2.80
C LEU A 208 32.11 65.52 -2.04
N ASP A 209 32.99 64.57 -2.39
CA ASP A 209 34.06 64.83 -3.37
C ASP A 209 34.99 63.62 -3.68
N HIS A 210 35.59 63.75 -4.86
CA HIS A 210 36.70 63.07 -5.54
C HIS A 210 37.70 62.07 -4.87
N THR A 211 38.05 61.06 -5.69
CA THR A 211 39.40 60.53 -6.04
C THR A 211 40.18 59.53 -5.15
N SER A 212 40.33 58.33 -5.73
CA SER A 212 41.61 57.66 -6.08
C SER A 212 42.41 56.80 -5.06
N VAL A 213 43.04 55.75 -5.63
CA VAL A 213 44.30 55.07 -5.24
C VAL A 213 44.22 53.69 -4.55
N HIS A 214 44.56 52.67 -5.35
CA HIS A 214 45.44 51.49 -5.17
C HIS A 214 45.50 50.61 -3.88
N ARG A 215 45.75 49.32 -4.19
CA ARG A 215 46.66 48.33 -3.53
C ARG A 215 45.91 47.25 -2.72
N SER A 216 45.74 46.03 -3.25
CA SER A 216 46.69 44.89 -3.34
C SER A 216 47.08 44.25 -2.00
N SER A 217 46.77 42.94 -1.91
CA SER A 217 47.53 41.83 -1.28
C SER A 217 47.11 41.23 0.08
N ARG A 218 47.03 39.87 0.04
CA ARG A 218 47.21 38.82 1.09
C ARG A 218 46.06 38.58 2.07
N MET A 219 45.45 37.38 2.11
CA MET A 219 45.94 36.01 2.43
C MET A 219 45.93 35.72 3.94
N SER A 220 44.93 34.94 4.37
CA SER A 220 44.95 34.17 5.62
C SER A 220 43.81 33.14 5.64
N GLN A 221 44.19 31.85 5.64
CA GLN A 221 43.33 30.75 6.07
C GLN A 221 43.03 30.88 7.57
N PRO A 222 41.98 30.20 8.06
CA PRO A 222 42.29 29.16 9.05
C PRO A 222 41.51 27.86 8.86
N VAL A 223 42.25 26.79 9.13
CA VAL A 223 41.80 25.43 9.47
C VAL A 223 40.86 25.49 10.68
N VAL A 224 39.70 24.82 10.61
CA VAL A 224 38.86 24.54 11.79
C VAL A 224 38.51 23.06 11.89
N MET A 225 38.97 22.53 13.03
CA MET A 225 38.75 21.24 13.67
C MET A 225 37.37 20.60 13.51
N GLY A 226 37.42 19.26 13.48
CA GLY A 226 36.27 18.37 13.57
C GLY A 226 35.43 18.56 14.84
N LYS A 227 34.11 18.43 14.65
CA LYS A 227 33.13 18.34 15.72
C LYS A 227 32.48 16.97 15.74
N ARG A 228 32.60 16.31 16.89
CA ARG A 228 31.90 15.10 17.32
C ARG A 228 30.39 15.28 17.15
N ILE A 229 29.75 14.39 16.40
CA ILE A 229 28.30 14.37 16.20
C ILE A 229 27.68 13.78 17.47
N VAL A 230 27.16 14.66 18.33
CA VAL A 230 26.22 14.29 19.40
C VAL A 230 24.86 14.07 18.75
N GLY A 231 24.34 12.84 18.86
CA GLY A 231 23.04 12.45 18.31
C GLY A 231 21.91 13.27 18.90
N ARG A 232 21.35 14.20 18.11
CA ARG A 232 20.00 14.70 18.31
C ARG A 232 19.01 13.64 17.81
N PRO A 233 17.87 13.42 18.50
CA PRO A 233 16.75 12.71 17.90
C PRO A 233 16.34 13.46 16.63
N ARG A 234 16.53 12.81 15.48
CA ARG A 234 16.10 13.33 14.18
C ARG A 234 14.58 13.23 14.16
N ILE A 235 13.91 14.35 14.47
CA ILE A 235 12.53 14.55 14.06
C ILE A 235 12.57 14.50 12.53
N VAL A 236 12.02 13.43 11.96
CA VAL A 236 11.75 13.37 10.53
C VAL A 236 10.60 14.34 10.30
N THR A 237 10.92 15.61 10.12
CA THR A 237 10.03 16.51 9.41
C THR A 237 9.93 15.91 8.02
N VAL A 238 8.76 15.38 7.67
CA VAL A 238 8.46 15.02 6.28
C VAL A 238 8.53 16.34 5.52
N GLY A 239 9.69 16.63 4.94
CA GLY A 239 9.84 17.74 4.02
C GLY A 239 8.90 17.46 2.87
N GLN A 240 7.79 18.19 2.84
CA GLN A 240 7.09 18.44 1.60
C GLN A 240 8.10 19.12 0.68
N GLY A 241 8.76 18.33 -0.18
CA GLY A 241 9.42 18.87 -1.35
C GLY A 241 8.39 19.71 -2.08
N GLY A 242 8.70 20.99 -2.28
CA GLY A 242 7.82 21.97 -2.90
C GLY A 242 7.34 21.47 -4.26
N VAL A 243 6.16 20.86 -4.26
CA VAL A 243 5.34 20.70 -5.44
C VAL A 243 4.35 21.84 -5.34
N GLU A 244 4.55 22.86 -6.16
CA GLU A 244 3.58 23.92 -6.37
C GLU A 244 2.18 23.31 -6.52
N SER A 245 1.22 23.92 -5.85
CA SER A 245 -0.19 23.56 -5.85
C SER A 245 -0.81 23.83 -7.23
N GLY A 246 -0.39 23.04 -8.23
CA GLY A 246 -1.06 22.95 -9.51
C GLY A 246 -2.32 22.13 -9.31
N ARG A 247 -3.49 22.77 -9.47
CA ARG A 247 -4.82 22.15 -9.46
C ARG A 247 -4.91 21.05 -10.52
N GLY A 248 -4.48 19.83 -10.18
CA GLY A 248 -4.63 18.63 -11.00
C GLY A 248 -6.02 18.02 -10.76
N GLY A 249 -7.03 18.52 -11.46
CA GLY A 249 -8.35 17.89 -11.54
C GLY A 249 -8.68 17.55 -13.00
N LEU A 250 -9.19 16.34 -13.24
CA LEU A 250 -9.80 15.99 -14.54
C LEU A 250 -11.11 16.78 -14.67
N HIS A 251 -11.14 17.74 -15.58
CA HIS A 251 -12.37 18.42 -15.98
C HIS A 251 -13.22 17.44 -16.78
N CYS A 252 -14.29 16.91 -16.17
CA CYS A 252 -15.37 16.25 -16.89
C CYS A 252 -16.57 17.21 -16.98
N CYS A 253 -17.27 17.19 -18.12
CA CYS A 253 -18.00 18.29 -18.74
C CYS A 253 -19.08 19.03 -17.91
N CYS A 254 -19.41 18.63 -16.67
CA CYS A 254 -20.41 19.32 -15.84
C CYS A 254 -20.06 19.51 -14.35
N CYS A 255 -19.00 18.88 -13.82
CA CYS A 255 -18.55 19.08 -12.43
C CYS A 255 -17.04 18.80 -12.29
N THR A 256 -16.39 19.41 -11.30
CA THR A 256 -15.02 19.06 -10.88
C THR A 256 -15.06 17.75 -10.07
N CYS A 257 -15.40 16.61 -10.70
CA CYS A 257 -15.72 15.38 -9.99
C CYS A 257 -14.54 14.74 -9.23
N CYS A 258 -13.30 15.14 -9.52
CA CYS A 258 -12.11 14.47 -9.00
C CYS A 258 -10.95 15.45 -8.75
N THR A 259 -11.08 16.37 -7.78
CA THR A 259 -9.91 17.11 -7.23
C THR A 259 -8.97 16.21 -6.41
N CYS A 260 -9.38 14.95 -6.16
CA CYS A 260 -8.69 13.97 -5.34
C CYS A 260 -7.73 13.03 -6.10
N VAL A 261 -7.67 13.10 -7.44
CA VAL A 261 -6.81 12.20 -8.23
C VAL A 261 -5.45 12.85 -8.51
N ASN A 262 -4.41 12.36 -7.84
CA ASN A 262 -3.05 12.84 -8.04
C ASN A 262 -2.37 12.16 -9.25
N LEU A 263 -2.70 12.60 -10.46
CA LEU A 263 -2.10 12.07 -11.70
C LEU A 263 -0.60 12.36 -11.82
N GLN A 264 -0.07 13.33 -11.07
CA GLN A 264 1.36 13.64 -11.07
C GLN A 264 2.18 12.46 -10.55
N PHE A 265 1.61 11.61 -9.69
CA PHE A 265 2.25 10.39 -9.23
C PHE A 265 2.57 9.42 -10.36
N LEU A 266 1.74 9.32 -11.41
CA LEU A 266 2.01 8.43 -12.55
C LEU A 266 3.25 8.83 -13.36
N ARG A 267 3.73 10.07 -13.21
CA ARG A 267 4.97 10.53 -13.84
C ARG A 267 6.22 10.15 -13.05
N THR A 268 6.10 9.77 -11.78
CA THR A 268 7.25 9.33 -10.99
C THR A 268 7.77 7.97 -11.48
N LEU A 269 9.03 7.65 -11.18
CA LEU A 269 9.59 6.34 -11.53
C LEU A 269 8.77 5.19 -10.91
N GLU A 270 8.35 5.39 -9.66
CA GLU A 270 7.65 4.39 -8.86
C GLU A 270 6.21 4.19 -9.35
N GLY A 271 5.52 5.28 -9.72
CA GLY A 271 4.19 5.22 -10.31
C GLY A 271 4.20 4.49 -11.66
N ARG A 272 5.24 4.72 -12.48
CA ARG A 272 5.43 3.99 -13.75
C ARG A 272 5.68 2.50 -13.53
N LEU A 273 6.54 2.14 -12.57
CA LEU A 273 6.80 0.73 -12.25
C LEU A 273 5.52 0.01 -11.82
N LYS A 274 4.75 0.58 -10.89
CA LYS A 274 3.49 -0.02 -10.44
C LYS A 274 2.45 -0.13 -11.55
N LEU A 275 2.39 0.88 -12.44
CA LEU A 275 1.52 0.81 -13.62
C LEU A 275 1.96 -0.32 -14.57
N CYS A 276 3.26 -0.49 -14.80
CA CYS A 276 3.80 -1.59 -15.60
C CYS A 276 3.47 -2.96 -14.99
N GLU A 277 3.57 -3.13 -13.66
CA GLU A 277 3.16 -4.36 -12.96
C GLU A 277 1.70 -4.69 -13.24
N VAL A 278 0.79 -3.74 -13.04
CA VAL A 278 -0.66 -3.93 -13.25
C VAL A 278 -0.96 -4.26 -14.71
N LEU A 279 -0.35 -3.54 -15.67
CA LEU A 279 -0.59 -3.77 -17.09
C LEU A 279 -0.07 -5.14 -17.55
N LEU A 280 1.16 -5.50 -17.17
CA LEU A 280 1.75 -6.79 -17.54
C LEU A 280 1.00 -7.95 -16.86
N ALA A 281 0.61 -7.80 -15.60
CA ALA A 281 -0.19 -8.80 -14.90
C ALA A 281 -1.58 -8.96 -15.55
N ALA A 282 -2.22 -7.87 -15.99
CA ALA A 282 -3.50 -7.93 -16.71
C ALA A 282 -3.39 -8.65 -18.07
N VAL A 283 -2.34 -8.36 -18.85
CA VAL A 283 -2.05 -9.07 -20.10
C VAL A 283 -1.81 -10.56 -19.83
N CYS A 284 -1.00 -10.86 -18.81
CA CYS A 284 -0.68 -12.23 -18.45
C CYS A 284 -1.94 -13.01 -18.00
N GLN A 285 -2.76 -12.41 -17.14
CA GLN A 285 -4.05 -12.96 -16.71
C GLN A 285 -4.97 -13.23 -17.91
N SER A 286 -5.06 -12.28 -18.84
CA SER A 286 -5.90 -12.41 -20.03
C SER A 286 -5.45 -13.56 -20.93
N LEU A 287 -4.14 -13.71 -21.17
CA LEU A 287 -3.60 -14.81 -21.96
C LEU A 287 -3.86 -16.18 -21.31
N VAL A 288 -3.64 -16.29 -19.99
CA VAL A 288 -3.91 -17.54 -19.25
C VAL A 288 -5.38 -17.92 -19.35
N LEU A 289 -6.30 -16.97 -19.17
CA LEU A 289 -7.73 -17.24 -19.22
C LEU A 289 -8.23 -17.57 -20.63
N ASN A 290 -7.74 -16.87 -21.66
CA ASN A 290 -8.20 -17.07 -23.03
C ASN A 290 -7.64 -18.35 -23.69
N TYR A 291 -6.39 -18.73 -23.39
CA TYR A 291 -5.74 -19.88 -24.04
C TYR A 291 -5.59 -21.09 -23.11
N GLY A 292 -5.41 -20.87 -21.81
CA GLY A 292 -5.12 -21.93 -20.85
C GLY A 292 -6.34 -22.62 -20.26
N THR A 293 -7.51 -21.97 -20.21
CA THR A 293 -8.74 -22.55 -19.61
C THR A 293 -9.17 -23.85 -20.26
N SER A 294 -9.13 -23.95 -21.59
CA SER A 294 -9.51 -25.16 -22.33
C SER A 294 -8.54 -26.33 -22.09
N HIS A 295 -7.31 -26.05 -21.63
CA HIS A 295 -6.24 -27.04 -21.40
C HIS A 295 -5.82 -27.10 -19.93
N SER A 296 -6.63 -26.55 -19.02
CA SER A 296 -6.31 -26.47 -17.59
C SER A 296 -6.12 -27.85 -16.97
N GLN A 297 -6.90 -28.85 -17.39
CA GLN A 297 -6.77 -30.23 -16.93
C GLN A 297 -5.45 -30.87 -17.34
N THR A 298 -4.96 -30.57 -18.53
CA THR A 298 -3.70 -31.09 -19.05
C THR A 298 -2.50 -30.44 -18.36
N LEU A 299 -2.58 -29.13 -18.09
CA LEU A 299 -1.55 -28.40 -17.35
C LEU A 299 -1.57 -28.70 -15.84
N GLY A 300 -2.73 -29.12 -15.33
CA GLY A 300 -2.94 -29.50 -13.95
C GLY A 300 -2.67 -28.36 -12.95
N PRO A 301 -2.14 -28.67 -11.75
CA PRO A 301 -1.92 -27.68 -10.69
C PRO A 301 -0.96 -26.54 -11.05
N SER A 302 -0.13 -26.70 -12.09
CA SER A 302 0.77 -25.65 -12.55
C SER A 302 0.00 -24.44 -13.10
N TYR A 303 -1.13 -24.70 -13.78
CA TYR A 303 -2.03 -23.67 -14.28
C TYR A 303 -2.74 -22.94 -13.14
N ASP A 304 -3.30 -23.67 -12.17
CA ASP A 304 -3.96 -23.11 -10.99
C ASP A 304 -3.01 -22.24 -10.16
N GLY A 305 -1.79 -22.74 -9.91
CA GLY A 305 -0.77 -22.03 -9.15
C GLY A 305 -0.30 -20.74 -9.82
N PHE A 306 -0.15 -20.75 -11.15
CA PHE A 306 0.19 -19.54 -11.88
C PHE A 306 -0.97 -18.53 -11.90
N LEU A 307 -2.19 -18.98 -12.19
CA LEU A 307 -3.37 -18.12 -12.25
C LEU A 307 -3.69 -17.45 -10.91
N THR A 308 -3.56 -18.18 -9.80
CA THR A 308 -3.70 -17.61 -8.44
C THR A 308 -2.62 -16.59 -8.14
N THR A 309 -1.38 -16.83 -8.57
CA THR A 309 -0.27 -15.88 -8.42
C THR A 309 -0.54 -14.58 -9.17
N VAL A 310 -0.86 -14.65 -10.47
CA VAL A 310 -1.10 -13.43 -11.26
C VAL A 310 -2.37 -12.68 -10.79
N SER A 311 -3.44 -13.38 -10.42
CA SER A 311 -4.67 -12.77 -9.92
C SER A 311 -4.46 -12.04 -8.59
N SER A 312 -3.72 -12.66 -7.66
CA SER A 312 -3.42 -12.07 -6.36
C SER A 312 -2.53 -10.83 -6.48
N CYS A 313 -1.48 -10.91 -7.30
CA CYS A 313 -0.57 -9.79 -7.52
C CYS A 313 -1.28 -8.64 -8.24
N LEU A 314 -2.09 -8.94 -9.27
CA LEU A 314 -2.87 -7.95 -10.00
C LEU A 314 -3.83 -7.18 -9.08
N LEU A 315 -4.61 -7.89 -8.25
CA LEU A 315 -5.58 -7.29 -7.33
C LEU A 315 -4.90 -6.36 -6.32
N THR A 316 -3.78 -6.79 -5.76
CA THR A 316 -3.09 -6.02 -4.71
C THR A 316 -2.32 -4.85 -5.30
N ALA A 317 -1.64 -5.04 -6.45
CA ALA A 317 -0.98 -3.94 -7.17
C ALA A 317 -2.01 -2.91 -7.65
N SER A 318 -3.18 -3.34 -8.15
CA SER A 318 -4.26 -2.41 -8.53
C SER A 318 -4.83 -1.65 -7.35
N THR A 319 -4.97 -2.30 -6.19
CA THR A 319 -5.46 -1.66 -4.96
C THR A 319 -4.44 -0.64 -4.43
N LEU A 320 -3.15 -0.97 -4.47
CA LEU A 320 -2.07 -0.04 -4.14
C LEU A 320 -2.04 1.15 -5.09
N LEU A 321 -2.10 0.91 -6.40
CA LEU A 321 -2.14 1.96 -7.41
C LEU A 321 -3.36 2.88 -7.21
N ALA A 322 -4.55 2.32 -6.99
CA ALA A 322 -5.75 3.09 -6.69
C ALA A 322 -5.59 3.93 -5.41
N CYS A 323 -4.97 3.36 -4.37
CA CYS A 323 -4.69 4.11 -3.14
C CYS A 323 -3.75 5.29 -3.39
N TYR A 324 -2.70 5.10 -4.19
CA TYR A 324 -1.75 6.15 -4.55
C TYR A 324 -2.37 7.24 -5.41
N LEU A 325 -3.30 6.87 -6.31
CA LEU A 325 -4.04 7.84 -7.11
C LEU A 325 -4.99 8.69 -6.26
N LEU A 326 -5.65 8.09 -5.25
CA LEU A 326 -6.69 8.76 -4.46
C LEU A 326 -6.17 9.57 -3.26
N SER A 327 -4.96 9.29 -2.76
CA SER A 327 -4.48 9.90 -1.51
C SER A 327 -2.97 10.09 -1.47
N ALA A 328 -2.51 11.33 -1.66
CA ALA A 328 -1.09 11.71 -1.53
C ALA A 328 -0.53 11.42 -0.12
N LYS A 329 -1.34 11.58 0.92
CA LYS A 329 -0.97 11.26 2.30
C LYS A 329 -0.70 9.77 2.51
N SER A 330 -1.48 8.91 1.86
CA SER A 330 -1.32 7.46 1.98
C SER A 330 -0.02 6.98 1.33
N ILE A 331 0.48 7.67 0.29
CA ILE A 331 1.76 7.37 -0.36
C ILE A 331 2.91 7.43 0.65
N GLY A 332 3.06 8.55 1.37
CA GLY A 332 4.17 8.70 2.33
C GLY A 332 4.15 7.66 3.44
N LEU A 333 2.95 7.28 3.91
CA LEU A 333 2.77 6.29 4.98
C LEU A 333 3.00 4.85 4.51
N LEU A 334 2.54 4.50 3.30
CA LEU A 334 2.74 3.16 2.74
C LEU A 334 4.20 2.93 2.35
N ARG A 335 4.86 3.93 1.75
CA ARG A 335 6.26 3.83 1.34
C ARG A 335 7.25 3.76 2.50
N SER A 336 6.87 4.31 3.66
CA SER A 336 7.65 4.18 4.89
C SER A 336 7.34 2.91 5.67
N SER A 337 6.43 2.05 5.17
CA SER A 337 6.07 0.77 5.77
C SER A 337 6.84 -0.39 5.15
N LEU A 338 7.06 -1.46 5.91
CA LEU A 338 7.65 -2.70 5.38
C LEU A 338 6.70 -3.48 4.46
N PHE A 339 5.42 -3.11 4.41
CA PHE A 339 4.40 -3.87 3.70
C PHE A 339 4.68 -3.93 2.19
N GLU A 340 4.97 -2.79 1.55
CA GLU A 340 5.21 -2.74 0.10
C GLU A 340 6.45 -3.56 -0.29
N THR A 341 7.53 -3.46 0.50
CA THR A 341 8.75 -4.27 0.28
C THR A 341 8.45 -5.76 0.41
N LEU A 342 7.76 -6.17 1.48
CA LEU A 342 7.44 -7.58 1.72
C LEU A 342 6.49 -8.15 0.67
N PHE A 343 5.45 -7.40 0.30
CA PHE A 343 4.50 -7.82 -0.73
C PHE A 343 5.21 -8.01 -2.07
N ASN A 344 6.01 -7.04 -2.53
CA ASN A 344 6.73 -7.14 -3.78
C ASN A 344 7.78 -8.27 -3.76
N ALA A 345 8.46 -8.50 -2.64
CA ALA A 345 9.38 -9.63 -2.50
C ALA A 345 8.66 -10.98 -2.57
N VAL A 346 7.51 -11.12 -1.89
CA VAL A 346 6.67 -12.33 -1.96
C VAL A 346 6.12 -12.53 -3.37
N ALA A 347 5.62 -11.47 -4.02
CA ALA A 347 5.15 -11.52 -5.39
C ALA A 347 6.25 -11.99 -6.36
N ALA A 348 7.48 -11.46 -6.22
CA ALA A 348 8.62 -11.90 -7.02
C ALA A 348 8.89 -13.41 -6.88
N LEU A 349 8.94 -13.92 -5.65
CA LEU A 349 9.16 -15.35 -5.37
C LEU A 349 8.01 -16.23 -5.90
N LEU A 350 6.75 -15.78 -5.76
CA LEU A 350 5.59 -16.48 -6.29
C LEU A 350 5.61 -16.52 -7.83
N TYR A 351 5.96 -15.41 -8.48
CA TYR A 351 6.10 -15.38 -9.94
C TYR A 351 7.24 -16.29 -10.43
N PHE A 352 8.41 -16.28 -9.80
CA PHE A 352 9.51 -17.17 -10.20
C PHE A 352 9.15 -18.65 -10.02
N SER A 353 8.55 -19.01 -8.89
CA SER A 353 8.17 -20.40 -8.60
C SER A 353 7.04 -20.89 -9.52
N SER A 354 5.96 -20.13 -9.65
CA SER A 354 4.82 -20.50 -10.50
C SER A 354 5.17 -20.51 -11.99
N SER A 355 5.96 -19.54 -12.47
CA SER A 355 6.42 -19.51 -13.87
C SER A 355 7.32 -20.69 -14.21
N SER A 356 8.23 -21.06 -13.29
CA SER A 356 9.10 -22.23 -13.49
C SER A 356 8.29 -23.52 -13.55
N TYR A 357 7.29 -23.67 -12.68
CA TYR A 357 6.42 -24.85 -12.68
C TYR A 357 5.54 -24.91 -13.93
N LEU A 358 4.97 -23.77 -14.35
CA LEU A 358 4.18 -23.68 -15.59
C LEU A 358 5.04 -23.95 -16.83
N SER A 359 6.28 -23.44 -16.87
CA SER A 359 7.22 -23.70 -17.97
C SER A 359 7.51 -25.19 -18.13
N TYR A 360 7.74 -25.90 -17.02
CA TYR A 360 7.90 -27.36 -17.05
C TYR A 360 6.66 -28.05 -17.63
N ALA A 361 5.46 -27.71 -17.14
CA ALA A 361 4.22 -28.31 -17.60
C ALA A 361 3.94 -28.03 -19.09
N VAL A 362 4.14 -26.80 -19.55
CA VAL A 362 3.95 -26.41 -20.97
C VAL A 362 4.91 -27.18 -21.88
N ASN A 363 6.17 -27.35 -21.49
CA ASN A 363 7.16 -28.05 -22.29
C ASN A 363 7.00 -29.58 -22.29
N VAL A 364 6.49 -30.16 -21.20
CA VAL A 364 6.24 -31.60 -21.12
C VAL A 364 4.92 -31.98 -21.79
N PHE A 365 3.85 -31.22 -21.56
CA PHE A 365 2.51 -31.60 -22.00
C PHE A 365 2.08 -30.94 -23.31
N LEU A 366 2.29 -29.63 -23.50
CA LEU A 366 1.78 -28.93 -24.68
C LEU A 366 2.73 -29.01 -25.87
N ARG A 367 4.05 -29.15 -25.65
CA ARG A 367 5.03 -29.25 -26.73
C ARG A 367 4.83 -30.48 -27.63
N PRO A 368 4.55 -31.70 -27.10
CA PRO A 368 4.22 -32.84 -27.96
C PRO A 368 2.96 -32.59 -28.80
N LEU A 369 1.93 -31.97 -28.23
CA LEU A 369 0.69 -31.64 -28.95
C LEU A 369 0.94 -30.63 -30.08
N TYR A 370 1.83 -29.67 -29.85
CA TYR A 370 2.24 -28.68 -30.85
C TYR A 370 2.95 -29.30 -32.07
N LEU A 371 3.74 -30.36 -31.86
CA LEU A 371 4.46 -31.03 -32.96
C LEU A 371 3.54 -31.90 -33.83
N VAL A 372 2.44 -32.39 -33.28
CA VAL A 372 1.51 -33.29 -33.99
C VAL A 372 0.34 -32.53 -34.62
N THR A 373 -0.14 -31.46 -33.98
CA THR A 373 -1.33 -30.72 -34.42
C THR A 373 -0.94 -29.44 -35.16
N PRO A 374 -1.27 -29.27 -36.45
CA PRO A 374 -1.00 -28.02 -37.15
C PRO A 374 -1.81 -26.87 -36.53
N PHE A 375 -1.21 -25.66 -36.49
CA PHE A 375 -1.83 -24.43 -35.97
C PHE A 375 -2.21 -24.44 -34.48
N PHE A 376 -1.52 -25.20 -33.64
CA PHE A 376 -1.77 -25.21 -32.19
C PHE A 376 -1.25 -23.94 -31.48
N GLN A 377 -2.10 -22.88 -31.44
CA GLN A 377 -1.77 -21.55 -30.89
C GLN A 377 -1.60 -21.51 -29.35
N VAL A 378 -2.03 -22.55 -28.64
CA VAL A 378 -1.99 -22.59 -27.17
C VAL A 378 -0.55 -22.69 -26.66
N TYR A 379 0.30 -23.47 -27.32
CA TYR A 379 1.71 -23.63 -26.93
C TYR A 379 2.50 -22.30 -26.93
N PRO A 380 2.52 -21.51 -28.02
CA PRO A 380 3.23 -20.23 -28.02
C PRO A 380 2.60 -19.21 -27.06
N ALA A 381 1.27 -19.19 -26.92
CA ALA A 381 0.59 -18.32 -25.97
C ALA A 381 0.98 -18.63 -24.51
N MET A 382 0.93 -19.90 -24.10
CA MET A 382 1.32 -20.31 -22.75
C MET A 382 2.83 -20.19 -22.52
N THR A 383 3.64 -20.26 -23.58
CA THR A 383 5.06 -19.94 -23.54
C THR A 383 5.30 -18.46 -23.23
N ALA A 384 4.59 -17.56 -23.90
CA ALA A 384 4.64 -16.14 -23.61
C ALA A 384 4.21 -15.84 -22.16
N VAL A 385 3.18 -16.53 -21.66
CA VAL A 385 2.67 -16.38 -20.28
C VAL A 385 3.77 -16.63 -19.24
N TYR A 386 4.45 -17.77 -19.26
CA TYR A 386 5.46 -18.03 -18.22
C TYR A 386 6.69 -17.14 -18.38
N ILE A 387 7.04 -16.70 -19.60
CA ILE A 387 8.12 -15.73 -19.83
C ILE A 387 7.73 -14.37 -19.24
N LEU A 388 6.51 -13.89 -19.50
CA LEU A 388 5.97 -12.66 -18.90
C LEU A 388 5.89 -12.76 -17.37
N GLY A 389 5.55 -13.94 -16.84
CA GLY A 389 5.60 -14.23 -15.41
C GLY A 389 7.01 -14.09 -14.82
N LEU A 390 8.05 -14.58 -15.50
CA LEU A 390 9.44 -14.36 -15.07
C LEU A 390 9.82 -12.88 -15.10
N VAL A 391 9.41 -12.15 -16.14
CA VAL A 391 9.63 -10.69 -16.25
C VAL A 391 8.93 -9.95 -15.11
N LEU A 392 7.67 -10.29 -14.81
CA LEU A 392 6.93 -9.75 -13.65
C LEU A 392 7.63 -10.06 -12.33
N GLY A 393 8.20 -11.26 -12.19
CA GLY A 393 9.02 -11.62 -11.03
C GLY A 393 10.23 -10.71 -10.84
N VAL A 394 10.95 -10.40 -11.92
CA VAL A 394 12.07 -9.44 -11.89
C VAL A 394 11.57 -8.03 -11.56
N LEU A 395 10.45 -7.61 -12.16
CA LEU A 395 9.88 -6.28 -11.96
C LEU A 395 9.49 -6.07 -10.49
N HIS A 396 8.74 -6.99 -9.89
CA HIS A 396 8.39 -6.95 -8.48
C HIS A 396 9.65 -7.03 -7.59
N GLY A 397 10.66 -7.82 -7.96
CA GLY A 397 11.93 -7.86 -7.22
C GLY A 397 12.67 -6.52 -7.24
N TYR A 398 12.66 -5.83 -8.38
CA TYR A 398 13.23 -4.49 -8.52
C TYR A 398 12.43 -3.44 -7.74
N ASP A 399 11.09 -3.49 -7.78
CA ASP A 399 10.24 -2.59 -6.98
C ASP A 399 10.44 -2.83 -5.47
N ALA A 400 10.60 -4.09 -5.04
CA ALA A 400 10.95 -4.43 -3.67
C ALA A 400 12.31 -3.82 -3.24
N TYR A 401 13.32 -3.87 -4.12
CA TYR A 401 14.63 -3.29 -3.87
C TYR A 401 14.57 -1.77 -3.70
N LEU A 402 13.85 -1.07 -4.58
CA LEU A 402 13.67 0.38 -4.47
C LEU A 402 12.90 0.78 -3.21
N ALA A 403 11.81 0.07 -2.91
CA ALA A 403 11.03 0.29 -1.69
C ALA A 403 11.89 0.06 -0.43
N TYR A 404 12.76 -0.95 -0.44
CA TYR A 404 13.68 -1.22 0.67
C TYR A 404 14.72 -0.10 0.86
N GLY A 405 15.26 0.44 -0.24
CA GLY A 405 16.19 1.57 -0.19
C GLY A 405 15.55 2.80 0.45
N GLN A 406 14.31 3.09 0.09
CA GLN A 406 13.53 4.19 0.66
C GLN A 406 13.21 3.97 2.15
N PHE A 407 12.88 2.73 2.53
CA PHE A 407 12.68 2.37 3.94
C PHE A 407 13.93 2.61 4.81
N ARG A 408 15.15 2.37 4.29
CA ARG A 408 16.40 2.59 5.04
C ARG A 408 16.86 4.05 5.09
N GLY A 409 16.26 4.95 4.31
CA GLY A 409 16.57 6.39 4.36
C GLY A 409 17.84 6.82 3.60
N TYR A 410 18.25 6.08 2.56
CA TYR A 410 19.22 6.58 1.56
C TYR A 410 18.50 7.41 0.49
N GLY A 411 17.90 8.52 0.92
CA GLY A 411 17.29 9.54 0.05
C GLY A 411 18.02 10.86 0.19
#